data_AF-A0A522ETN1-F1
#
_entry.id   AF-A0A522ETN1-F1
#
_cell.length_a   1.000
_cell.length_b   1.000
_cell.length_c   1.000
_cell.angle_alpha   90.00
_cell.angle_beta   90.00
_cell.angle_gamma   90.00
#
_symmetry.space_group_name_H-M   'P 1'
#
loop_
_entity.id
_entity.type
_entity.pdbx_description
1 polymer ?
#
loop_
_entity_poly.entity_id
_entity_poly.type
_entity_poly.pdbx_seq_one_letter_code
_entity_poly.pdbx_strand_id
1 'polypeptide(L)'
;MLLAESISRINYCSGVANRTVHAGWKLFMLLIVVHTRTAPALVSQTQALFMYQQAYLDKDGYYRFKSNNGLVHREIAYTEIYLPNKKSYRLPFKDYTVHHKNLRKKDNRPRNLEILTETEHKRLHQRLRNRRHQSIAGRAIRFVFLD
;
A
#
# COMPACT_ATOMS: atom_id res chain seq x y z
N MET A 1 3.74 39.18 -38.04
CA MET A 1 4.00 37.76 -38.36
C MET A 1 3.21 36.93 -37.37
N LEU A 2 1.94 36.58 -37.61
CA LEU A 2 1.42 35.49 -38.47
C LEU A 2 2.11 34.16 -38.10
N LEU A 3 1.50 33.09 -37.57
CA LEU A 3 0.21 32.39 -37.83
C LEU A 3 -0.12 31.57 -36.54
N ALA A 4 -1.31 31.45 -35.94
CA ALA A 4 -2.68 31.19 -36.39
C ALA A 4 -2.88 29.85 -37.14
N GLU A 5 -3.53 28.92 -36.43
CA GLU A 5 -4.45 27.88 -36.92
C GLU A 5 -3.91 26.60 -37.57
N SER A 6 -4.28 25.46 -36.97
CA SER A 6 -4.42 24.17 -37.66
C SER A 6 -5.45 23.30 -36.92
N ILE A 7 -6.73 23.71 -37.01
CA ILE A 7 -7.86 22.85 -36.61
C ILE A 7 -8.06 21.84 -37.74
N SER A 8 -7.64 20.60 -37.50
CA SER A 8 -7.91 19.49 -38.41
C SER A 8 -9.39 19.08 -38.28
N ARG A 9 -10.12 19.32 -39.37
CA ARG A 9 -11.52 18.94 -39.58
C ARG A 9 -11.62 17.42 -39.77
N ILE A 10 -12.27 16.73 -38.84
CA ILE A 10 -12.74 15.36 -39.06
C ILE A 10 -14.16 15.45 -39.60
N ASN A 11 -14.29 15.19 -40.91
CA ASN A 11 -15.56 14.99 -41.59
C ASN A 11 -16.19 13.68 -41.09
N TYR A 12 -17.31 13.78 -40.36
CA TYR A 12 -18.19 12.65 -40.12
C TYR A 12 -19.20 12.53 -41.27
N CYS A 13 -18.99 11.54 -42.13
CA CYS A 13 -19.99 11.09 -43.09
C CYS A 13 -21.18 10.46 -42.35
N SER A 14 -22.33 11.09 -42.49
CA SER A 14 -23.64 10.54 -42.16
C SER A 14 -24.04 9.46 -43.18
N GLY A 15 -24.18 8.23 -42.71
CA GLY A 15 -24.63 7.08 -43.51
C GLY A 15 -25.58 6.18 -42.71
N VAL A 16 -26.87 6.43 -42.93
CA VAL A 16 -28.10 5.64 -42.75
C VAL A 16 -27.97 4.14 -42.38
N ALA A 17 -28.92 3.72 -41.53
CA ALA A 17 -29.44 2.36 -41.28
C ALA A 17 -28.75 1.46 -40.24
N ASN A 18 -29.27 1.49 -39.01
CA ASN A 18 -29.64 0.26 -38.29
C ASN A 18 -30.53 0.57 -37.07
N ARG A 19 -31.85 0.65 -37.31
CA ARG A 19 -32.87 0.64 -36.25
C ARG A 19 -33.45 -0.77 -36.13
N THR A 20 -32.84 -1.66 -35.34
CA THR A 20 -33.52 -2.83 -34.70
C THR A 20 -32.57 -3.73 -33.87
N VAL A 21 -31.70 -3.17 -33.02
CA VAL A 21 -30.95 -3.98 -32.02
C VAL A 21 -30.82 -3.33 -30.64
N HIS A 22 -31.65 -2.32 -30.33
CA HIS A 22 -31.49 -1.51 -29.12
C HIS A 22 -32.31 -1.94 -27.88
N ALA A 23 -33.16 -2.96 -27.98
CA ALA A 23 -33.97 -3.41 -26.84
C ALA A 23 -33.33 -4.57 -26.04
N GLY A 24 -32.52 -5.43 -26.67
CA GLY A 24 -31.94 -6.61 -25.99
C GLY A 24 -30.71 -6.34 -25.12
N TRP A 25 -29.94 -5.29 -25.43
CA TRP A 25 -28.68 -5.01 -24.73
C TRP A 25 -28.87 -4.19 -23.44
N LYS A 26 -30.01 -3.50 -23.29
CA LYS A 26 -30.34 -2.79 -22.05
C LYS A 26 -30.69 -3.73 -20.89
N LEU A 27 -31.24 -4.92 -21.14
CA LEU A 27 -31.46 -5.92 -20.09
C LEU A 27 -30.18 -6.70 -19.75
N PHE A 28 -29.27 -6.90 -20.71
CA PHE A 28 -28.01 -7.62 -20.47
C PHE A 28 -26.97 -6.76 -19.72
N MET A 29 -26.98 -5.44 -19.90
CA MET A 29 -26.18 -4.51 -19.09
C MET A 29 -26.74 -4.28 -17.67
N LEU A 30 -28.02 -4.59 -17.43
CA LEU A 30 -28.61 -4.48 -16.10
C LEU A 30 -28.34 -5.70 -15.20
N LEU A 31 -27.96 -6.85 -15.79
CA LEU A 31 -27.66 -8.07 -15.02
C LEU A 31 -26.22 -8.12 -14.45
N ILE A 32 -25.26 -7.42 -15.06
CA ILE A 32 -23.87 -7.36 -14.56
C ILE A 32 -23.73 -6.34 -13.41
N VAL A 33 -24.61 -5.33 -13.34
CA VAL A 33 -24.54 -4.27 -12.33
C VAL A 33 -25.16 -4.70 -10.97
N VAL A 34 -25.97 -5.76 -10.94
CA VAL A 34 -26.68 -6.19 -9.71
C VAL A 34 -25.91 -7.26 -8.89
N HIS A 35 -24.86 -7.88 -9.43
CA HIS A 35 -24.14 -8.98 -8.75
C HIS A 35 -22.81 -8.62 -8.06
N THR A 36 -22.38 -7.36 -8.02
CA THR A 36 -21.10 -6.98 -7.39
C THR A 36 -21.25 -6.30 -6.02
N ARG A 37 -22.42 -6.40 -5.37
CA ARG A 37 -22.61 -5.88 -3.99
C ARG A 37 -21.98 -6.75 -2.90
N THR A 38 -21.40 -7.91 -3.24
CA THR A 38 -20.85 -8.85 -2.26
C THR A 38 -19.52 -9.45 -2.74
N ALA A 39 -18.42 -8.69 -2.68
CA ALA A 39 -17.08 -9.23 -2.36
C ALA A 39 -15.97 -8.15 -2.39
N PRO A 40 -16.03 -7.06 -1.58
CA PRO A 40 -14.89 -6.14 -1.46
C PRO A 40 -13.61 -6.83 -0.95
N ALA A 41 -13.73 -7.98 -0.28
CA ALA A 41 -12.59 -8.69 0.31
C ALA A 41 -11.70 -9.47 -0.69
N LEU A 42 -12.19 -9.83 -1.88
CA LEU A 42 -11.40 -10.60 -2.86
C LEU A 42 -10.53 -9.70 -3.74
N VAL A 43 -10.93 -8.44 -3.95
CA VAL A 43 -10.19 -7.48 -4.78
C VAL A 43 -8.89 -7.03 -4.11
N SER A 44 -8.83 -6.96 -2.77
CA SER A 44 -7.60 -6.52 -2.09
C SER A 44 -6.49 -7.59 -2.09
N GLN A 45 -6.85 -8.88 -2.10
CA GLN A 45 -5.86 -9.97 -2.10
C GLN A 45 -5.12 -10.09 -3.44
N THR A 46 -5.82 -9.93 -4.55
CA THR A 46 -5.22 -9.98 -5.90
C THR A 46 -4.35 -8.76 -6.18
N GLN A 47 -4.73 -7.57 -5.72
CA GLN A 47 -3.91 -6.37 -5.82
C GLN A 47 -2.61 -6.49 -5.01
N ALA A 48 -2.67 -7.00 -3.79
CA ALA A 48 -1.46 -7.23 -2.98
C ALA A 48 -0.51 -8.23 -3.66
N LEU A 49 -1.03 -9.33 -4.21
CA LEU A 49 -0.25 -10.32 -4.96
C LEU A 49 0.44 -9.71 -6.19
N PHE A 50 -0.27 -8.89 -6.95
CA PHE A 50 0.31 -8.20 -8.11
C PHE A 50 1.42 -7.23 -7.71
N MET A 51 1.26 -6.51 -6.59
CA MET A 51 2.30 -5.62 -6.07
C MET A 51 3.60 -6.34 -5.72
N TYR A 52 3.55 -7.58 -5.20
CA TYR A 52 4.74 -8.35 -4.84
C TYR A 52 5.53 -8.88 -6.04
N GLN A 53 4.89 -9.15 -7.19
CA GLN A 53 5.60 -9.61 -8.40
C GLN A 53 6.58 -8.55 -8.94
N GLN A 54 6.27 -7.29 -8.66
CA GLN A 54 7.06 -6.13 -9.05
C GLN A 54 8.03 -5.68 -7.96
N ALA A 55 8.32 -6.49 -6.94
CA ALA A 55 9.23 -6.13 -5.86
C ALA A 55 10.57 -6.90 -5.91
N TYR A 56 11.61 -6.31 -5.33
CA TYR A 56 12.90 -6.96 -5.06
C TYR A 56 13.36 -6.66 -3.62
N LEU A 57 14.23 -7.49 -3.06
CA LEU A 57 14.79 -7.30 -1.71
C LEU A 57 16.08 -6.48 -1.82
N ASP A 58 16.16 -5.34 -1.13
CA ASP A 58 17.37 -4.53 -1.10
C ASP A 58 18.44 -5.07 -0.12
N LYS A 59 19.64 -4.47 -0.15
CA LYS A 59 20.76 -4.82 0.73
C LYS A 59 20.44 -4.64 2.23
N ASP A 60 19.46 -3.80 2.56
CA ASP A 60 19.04 -3.51 3.92
C ASP A 60 17.92 -4.46 4.40
N GLY A 61 17.48 -5.39 3.53
CA GLY A 61 16.47 -6.40 3.82
C GLY A 61 15.03 -5.90 3.68
N TYR A 62 14.80 -4.80 2.98
CA TYR A 62 13.46 -4.27 2.67
C TYR A 62 13.03 -4.60 1.25
N TYR A 63 11.73 -4.85 1.07
CA TYR A 63 11.14 -4.96 -0.26
C TYR A 63 10.97 -3.58 -0.89
N ARG A 64 11.40 -3.44 -2.14
CA ARG A 64 11.25 -2.24 -2.98
C ARG A 64 10.58 -2.55 -4.29
N PHE A 65 9.77 -1.64 -4.81
CA PHE A 65 9.23 -1.76 -6.16
C PHE A 65 10.33 -1.62 -7.20
N LYS A 66 10.30 -2.48 -8.23
CA LYS A 66 11.22 -2.45 -9.38
C LYS A 66 11.04 -1.19 -10.23
N SER A 67 9.82 -0.62 -10.27
CA SER A 67 9.48 0.53 -11.11
C SER A 67 10.06 1.85 -10.61
N ASN A 68 10.01 2.12 -9.31
CA ASN A 68 10.35 3.42 -8.73
C ASN A 68 11.26 3.35 -7.50
N ASN A 69 11.74 2.17 -7.13
CA ASN A 69 12.58 1.94 -5.96
C ASN A 69 11.94 2.31 -4.60
N GLY A 70 10.62 2.52 -4.57
CA GLY A 70 9.85 2.86 -3.38
C GLY A 70 9.73 1.68 -2.42
N LEU A 71 9.66 1.96 -1.12
CA LEU A 71 9.53 0.95 -0.06
C LEU A 71 8.12 0.36 -0.03
N VAL A 72 7.99 -0.95 -0.25
CA VAL A 72 6.70 -1.64 -0.33
C VAL A 72 5.89 -1.49 0.97
N HIS A 73 6.53 -1.61 2.13
CA HIS A 73 5.85 -1.46 3.42
C HIS A 73 5.30 -0.05 3.64
N ARG A 74 5.93 0.97 3.04
CA ARG A 74 5.48 2.36 3.16
C ARG A 74 4.23 2.60 2.32
N GLU A 75 4.18 2.02 1.12
CA GLU A 75 2.98 2.04 0.27
C GLU A 75 1.81 1.34 0.96
N ILE A 76 2.03 0.12 1.48
CA ILE A 76 1.00 -0.64 2.21
C ILE A 76 0.51 0.13 3.43
N ALA A 77 1.41 0.73 4.22
CA ALA A 77 0.99 1.53 5.38
C ALA A 77 0.20 2.77 4.95
N TYR A 78 0.55 3.40 3.83
CA TYR A 78 -0.19 4.53 3.30
C TYR A 78 -1.61 4.14 2.89
N THR A 79 -1.76 3.10 2.06
CA THR A 79 -3.05 2.70 1.48
C THR A 79 -3.96 1.99 2.48
N GLU A 80 -3.42 1.10 3.31
CA GLU A 80 -4.22 0.21 4.17
C GLU A 80 -4.42 0.75 5.60
N ILE A 81 -3.58 1.68 6.05
CA ILE A 81 -3.61 2.17 7.45
C ILE A 81 -3.87 3.67 7.50
N TYR A 82 -3.08 4.46 6.76
CA TYR A 82 -3.16 5.91 6.83
C TYR A 82 -4.40 6.48 6.15
N LEU A 83 -4.63 6.15 4.87
CA LEU A 83 -5.77 6.68 4.11
C LEU A 83 -7.14 6.36 4.76
N PRO A 84 -7.42 5.11 5.18
CA PRO A 84 -8.71 4.78 5.81
C PRO A 84 -8.92 5.50 7.14
N ASN A 85 -7.83 5.83 7.85
CA ASN A 85 -7.86 6.46 9.16
C ASN A 85 -7.31 7.89 9.15
N LYS A 86 -7.35 8.59 8.01
CA LYS A 86 -6.67 9.88 7.82
C LYS A 86 -7.02 10.92 8.89
N LYS A 87 -8.27 10.94 9.36
CA LYS A 87 -8.76 11.85 10.41
C LYS A 87 -8.05 11.65 11.77
N SER A 88 -7.53 10.45 12.02
CA SER A 88 -6.79 10.12 13.24
C SER A 88 -5.33 10.58 13.21
N TYR A 89 -4.82 10.98 12.04
CA TYR A 89 -3.44 11.41 11.85
C TYR A 89 -3.34 12.92 11.64
N ARG A 90 -2.64 13.60 12.57
CA ARG A 90 -2.49 15.06 12.58
C ARG A 90 -1.51 15.59 11.52
N LEU A 91 -0.52 14.78 11.11
CA LEU A 91 0.54 15.19 10.18
C LEU A 91 0.29 14.62 8.77
N PRO A 92 0.93 15.16 7.71
CA PRO A 92 0.99 14.49 6.42
C PRO A 92 1.81 13.20 6.53
N PHE A 93 1.52 12.21 5.69
CA PHE A 93 2.13 10.87 5.77
C PHE A 93 3.67 10.89 5.68
N LYS A 94 4.23 11.87 4.94
CA LYS A 94 5.67 12.03 4.78
C LYS A 94 6.43 12.27 6.09
N ASP A 95 5.75 12.80 7.11
CA ASP A 95 6.34 13.13 8.43
C ASP A 95 6.22 11.96 9.42
N TYR A 96 5.65 10.84 8.98
CA TYR A 96 5.60 9.60 9.76
C TYR A 96 6.62 8.58 9.25
N THR A 97 7.09 7.75 10.17
CA THR A 97 7.92 6.57 9.92
C THR A 97 7.07 5.31 10.07
N VAL A 98 7.30 4.31 9.24
CA VAL A 98 6.63 3.01 9.32
C VAL A 98 7.54 2.00 10.02
N HIS A 99 7.02 1.36 11.06
CA HIS A 99 7.73 0.41 11.90
C HIS A 99 7.13 -1.00 11.78
N HIS A 100 7.97 -2.03 11.71
CA HIS A 100 7.56 -3.43 11.77
C HIS A 100 7.50 -3.90 13.23
N LYS A 101 6.30 -4.12 13.77
CA LYS A 101 6.06 -4.50 15.18
C LYS A 101 6.83 -5.76 15.60
N ASN A 102 6.89 -6.76 14.73
CA ASN A 102 7.62 -8.01 14.99
C ASN A 102 9.11 -7.97 14.63
N LEU A 103 9.64 -6.80 14.23
CA LEU A 103 11.03 -6.60 13.79
C LEU A 103 11.45 -7.42 12.55
N ARG A 104 10.50 -8.05 11.84
CA ARG A 104 10.74 -8.78 10.59
C ARG A 104 10.43 -7.88 9.40
N LYS A 105 11.48 -7.32 8.78
CA LYS A 105 11.39 -6.40 7.63
C LYS A 105 10.66 -6.97 6.40
N LYS A 106 10.59 -8.31 6.29
CA LYS A 106 9.92 -9.03 5.21
C LYS A 106 8.41 -9.19 5.41
N ASP A 107 7.90 -8.96 6.63
CA ASP A 107 6.49 -9.12 6.96
C ASP A 107 5.74 -7.78 6.82
N ASN A 108 5.30 -7.46 5.61
CA ASN A 108 4.60 -6.19 5.35
C ASN A 108 3.07 -6.31 5.46
N ARG A 109 2.54 -7.30 6.18
CA ARG A 109 1.09 -7.38 6.43
C ARG A 109 0.66 -6.12 7.21
N PRO A 110 -0.46 -5.44 6.85
CA PRO A 110 -0.86 -4.20 7.52
C PRO A 110 -0.89 -4.29 9.06
N ARG A 111 -1.35 -5.42 9.61
CA ARG A 111 -1.37 -5.67 11.06
C ARG A 111 0.01 -5.64 11.75
N ASN A 112 1.07 -5.95 11.02
CA ASN A 112 2.44 -5.93 11.51
C ASN A 112 3.12 -4.56 11.36
N LEU A 113 2.49 -3.63 10.63
CA LEU A 113 3.01 -2.29 10.44
C LEU A 113 2.40 -1.34 11.48
N GLU A 114 3.19 -0.34 11.85
CA GLU A 114 2.79 0.73 12.76
C GLU A 114 3.31 2.06 12.21
N ILE A 115 2.45 3.08 12.17
CA ILE A 115 2.81 4.43 11.74
C ILE A 115 3.13 5.24 12.99
N LEU A 116 4.36 5.72 13.10
CA LEU A 116 4.87 6.46 14.27
C LEU A 116 5.45 7.79 13.82
N THR A 117 5.34 8.81 14.65
CA THR A 117 6.18 10.01 14.48
C THR A 117 7.65 9.64 14.69
N GLU A 118 8.56 10.45 14.16
CA GLU A 118 10.01 10.24 14.36
C GLU A 118 10.38 10.14 15.85
N THR A 119 9.78 11.00 16.68
CA THR A 119 10.00 11.00 18.14
C THR A 119 9.52 9.70 18.79
N GLU A 120 8.34 9.20 18.42
CA GLU A 120 7.81 7.93 18.93
C GLU A 120 8.66 6.74 18.47
N HIS A 121 9.08 6.72 17.21
CA HIS A 121 9.94 5.68 16.66
C HIS A 121 11.30 5.64 17.39
N LYS A 122 11.92 6.80 17.65
CA LYS A 122 13.15 6.91 18.42
C LYS A 122 12.98 6.40 19.86
N ARG A 123 11.89 6.79 20.54
CA ARG A 123 11.55 6.31 21.89
C ARG A 123 11.32 4.79 21.92
N LEU A 124 10.68 4.23 20.89
CA LEU A 124 10.49 2.79 20.76
C LEU A 124 11.83 2.05 20.65
N HIS A 125 12.73 2.49 19.78
CA HIS A 125 14.07 1.89 19.65
C HIS A 125 14.89 2.01 20.93
N GLN A 126 14.79 3.12 21.65
CA GLN A 126 15.45 3.28 22.95
C GLN A 126 14.94 2.24 23.96
N ARG A 127 13.62 2.04 24.05
CA ARG A 127 13.02 1.00 24.91
C ARG A 127 13.49 -0.41 24.53
N LEU A 128 13.53 -0.73 23.23
CA LEU A 128 13.98 -2.04 22.74
C LEU A 128 15.46 -2.28 23.06
N ARG A 129 16.32 -1.27 22.93
CA ARG A 129 17.74 -1.35 23.30
C ARG A 129 17.93 -1.63 24.79
N ASN A 130 17.20 -0.90 25.63
CA ASN A 130 17.26 -1.09 27.09
C ASN A 130 16.81 -2.50 27.50
N ARG A 131 15.75 -3.03 26.88
CA ARG A 131 15.31 -4.42 27.13
C ARG A 131 16.37 -5.45 26.74
N ARG A 132 17.06 -5.27 25.62
CA ARG A 132 18.17 -6.17 25.22
C ARG A 132 19.29 -6.14 26.25
N HIS A 133 19.67 -4.97 26.75
CA HIS A 133 20.72 -4.85 27.77
C HIS A 133 20.31 -5.55 29.08
N GLN A 134 19.07 -5.36 29.54
CA GLN A 134 18.54 -6.07 30.72
C GLN A 134 18.54 -7.58 30.53
N SER A 135 18.16 -8.09 29.35
CA SER A 135 18.18 -9.54 29.09
C SER A 135 19.59 -10.13 29.08
N ILE A 136 20.60 -9.37 28.65
CA ILE A 136 22.00 -9.83 28.65
C ILE A 136 22.55 -9.82 30.06
N ALA A 137 22.32 -8.75 30.83
CA ALA A 137 22.76 -8.65 32.22
C ALA A 137 22.14 -9.76 33.10
N GLY A 138 20.84 -10.02 32.95
CA GLY A 138 20.17 -11.12 33.67
C GLY A 138 20.68 -12.51 33.28
N ARG A 139 21.11 -12.69 32.02
CA ARG A 139 21.70 -13.96 31.56
C ARG A 139 23.12 -14.14 32.08
N ALA A 140 23.90 -13.06 32.19
CA ALA A 140 25.25 -13.08 32.75
C ALA A 140 25.23 -13.39 34.26
N ILE A 141 24.29 -12.82 35.02
CA ILE A 141 24.17 -13.09 36.47
C ILE A 141 23.77 -14.54 36.75
N ARG A 142 22.97 -15.18 35.87
CA ARG A 142 22.59 -16.60 36.01
C ARG A 142 23.77 -17.56 35.88
N PHE A 143 24.86 -17.16 35.21
CA PHE A 143 26.07 -17.98 35.08
C PHE A 143 27.06 -17.82 36.25
N VAL A 144 26.91 -16.80 37.11
CA VAL A 144 27.86 -16.55 38.22
C VAL A 144 27.42 -17.22 39.54
N PHE A 145 26.22 -17.79 39.60
CA PHE A 145 25.63 -18.36 40.82
C PHE A 145 25.24 -19.85 40.67
N LEU A 146 25.81 -20.57 39.71
CA LEU A 146 25.55 -22.00 39.51
C LEU A 146 26.81 -22.88 39.61
N ASP A 147 27.89 -22.35 40.17
CA ASP A 147 29.11 -23.09 40.49
C ASP A 147 29.30 -23.16 42.02
#